data_AF-A0A965ZCA6-F1
#
_entry.id   AF-A0A965ZCA6-F1
#
_cell.length_a   1.000
_cell.length_b   1.000
_cell.length_c   1.000
_cell.angle_alpha   90.00
_cell.angle_beta   90.00
_cell.angle_gamma   90.00
#
_symmetry.space_group_name_H-M   'P 1'
#
loop_
_entity.id
_entity.type
_entity.pdbx_description
1 polymer ?
#
loop_
_entity_poly.entity_id
_entity_poly.type
_entity_poly.pdbx_seq_one_letter_code
_entity_poly.pdbx_strand_id
1 'polypeptide(L)'
;MLGAFVGLLTLIAILNQLPFFQTATNAFISRFNTASEQEGGVQGTLGGRYLGGMLNIFSSSSNIPFFGYGAGIFTNVGSKLLTGTLISGIAEGEWGRMIAELGTLMGVTVIFVRFSLSLETVLKAYRRLSIGDVLPWTLLGYSLLQGPQANWAQPTSLGFSILSIGLVLAASKSSNQRKLN
;
A
#
# COMPACT_ATOMS: atom_id res chain seq x y z
N MET A 1 7.84 25.96 1.61
CA MET A 1 8.31 24.64 1.13
C MET A 1 9.80 24.43 1.42
N LEU A 2 10.69 25.33 1.01
CA LEU A 2 12.15 25.20 1.27
C LEU A 2 12.49 25.09 2.77
N GLY A 3 11.90 25.94 3.62
CA GLY A 3 12.15 25.90 5.07
C GLY A 3 11.68 24.60 5.76
N ALA A 4 10.60 23.99 5.28
CA ALA A 4 10.12 22.70 5.80
C ALA A 4 11.04 21.55 5.39
N PHE A 5 11.57 21.60 4.16
CA PHE A 5 12.55 20.64 3.67
C PHE A 5 13.86 20.74 4.44
N VAL A 6 14.38 21.95 4.63
CA VAL A 6 15.57 22.20 5.45
C VAL A 6 15.34 21.72 6.89
N GLY A 7 14.20 22.08 7.51
CA GLY A 7 13.85 21.63 8.85
C GLY A 7 13.79 20.11 9.00
N LEU A 8 13.25 19.41 7.99
CA LEU A 8 13.25 17.94 7.96
C LEU A 8 14.66 17.37 7.90
N LEU A 9 15.52 17.91 7.03
CA LEU A 9 16.92 17.46 6.92
C LEU A 9 17.69 17.71 8.23
N THR A 10 17.48 18.86 8.86
CA THR A 10 18.11 19.18 10.15
C THR A 10 17.62 18.23 11.24
N LEU A 11 16.32 17.94 11.30
CA LEU A 11 15.75 16.99 12.25
C LEU A 11 16.36 15.59 12.06
N ILE A 12 16.46 15.11 10.82
CA ILE A 12 17.07 13.81 10.52
C ILE A 12 18.53 13.79 10.95
N ALA A 13 19.30 14.86 10.69
CA ALA A 13 20.70 14.96 11.10
C ALA A 13 20.87 14.89 12.63
N ILE A 14 19.96 15.51 13.39
CA ILE A 14 19.93 15.45 14.86
C ILE A 14 19.58 14.03 15.32
N LEU A 15 18.52 13.43 14.75
CA LEU A 15 18.09 12.08 15.10
C LEU A 15 19.19 11.04 14.81
N ASN A 16 19.98 11.24 13.74
CA ASN A 16 21.08 10.35 13.39
C ASN A 16 22.24 10.33 14.40
N GLN A 17 22.24 11.22 15.40
CA GLN A 17 23.21 11.18 16.50
C GLN A 17 22.75 10.26 17.64
N LEU A 18 21.47 9.87 17.67
CA LEU A 18 20.92 9.02 18.73
C LEU A 18 21.20 7.53 18.44
N PRO A 19 21.81 6.78 19.37
CA PRO A 19 22.13 5.35 19.16
C PRO A 19 20.92 4.50 18.77
N PHE A 20 19.78 4.73 19.42
CA PHE A 20 18.51 4.05 19.11
C PHE A 20 18.08 4.26 17.65
N PHE A 21 18.18 5.49 17.15
CA PHE A 21 17.79 5.82 15.78
C PHE A 21 18.73 5.15 14.78
N GLN A 22 20.05 5.17 15.04
CA GLN A 22 21.02 4.45 14.20
C GLN A 22 20.74 2.94 14.17
N THR A 23 20.48 2.31 15.32
CA THR A 23 20.17 0.87 15.37
C THR A 23 18.94 0.53 14.52
N ALA A 24 17.85 1.27 14.69
CA ALA A 24 16.63 1.05 13.93
C ALA A 24 16.84 1.27 12.42
N THR A 25 17.53 2.35 12.05
CA THR A 25 17.76 2.71 10.64
C THR A 25 18.73 1.74 9.96
N ASN A 26 19.78 1.30 10.64
CA ASN A 26 20.74 0.33 10.10
C ASN A 26 20.09 -1.05 9.89
N ALA A 27 19.28 -1.51 10.84
CA ALA A 27 18.54 -2.76 10.68
C ALA A 27 17.55 -2.70 9.50
N PHE A 28 16.86 -1.57 9.33
CA PHE A 28 15.98 -1.33 8.20
C PHE A 28 16.76 -1.30 6.87
N ILE A 29 17.81 -0.49 6.76
CA ILE A 29 18.62 -0.34 5.55
C ILE A 29 19.28 -1.66 5.16
N SER A 30 19.81 -2.42 6.13
CA SER A 30 20.40 -3.74 5.86
C SER A 30 19.37 -4.69 5.25
N ARG A 31 18.16 -4.79 5.82
CA ARG A 31 17.08 -5.60 5.24
C ARG A 31 16.64 -5.11 3.87
N PHE A 32 16.52 -3.80 3.71
CA PHE A 32 16.13 -3.19 2.46
C PHE A 32 17.16 -3.47 1.36
N ASN A 33 18.46 -3.27 1.62
CA ASN A 33 19.52 -3.52 0.65
C ASN A 33 19.60 -4.99 0.27
N THR A 34 19.60 -5.91 1.24
CA THR A 34 19.64 -7.36 0.96
C THR A 34 18.47 -7.81 0.08
N ALA A 35 17.26 -7.31 0.32
CA ALA A 35 16.11 -7.62 -0.54
C ALA A 35 16.21 -6.93 -1.90
N SER A 36 16.61 -5.66 -1.91
CA SER A 36 16.71 -4.83 -3.11
C SER A 36 17.76 -5.36 -4.10
N GLU A 37 18.91 -5.84 -3.62
CA GLU A 37 19.96 -6.46 -4.45
C GLU A 37 19.45 -7.70 -5.20
N GLN A 38 18.53 -8.47 -4.61
CA GLN A 38 17.90 -9.62 -5.27
C GLN A 38 16.75 -9.23 -6.21
N GLU A 39 16.20 -8.03 -6.06
CA GLU A 39 14.96 -7.59 -6.72
C GLU A 39 15.16 -6.48 -7.77
N GLY A 40 16.40 -6.20 -8.17
CA GLY A 40 16.72 -5.20 -9.21
C GLY A 40 16.94 -3.79 -8.67
N GLY A 41 17.37 -3.66 -7.42
CA GLY A 41 17.67 -2.40 -6.76
C GLY A 41 16.43 -1.58 -6.37
N VAL A 42 16.66 -0.33 -5.95
CA VAL A 42 15.60 0.61 -5.55
C VAL A 42 14.59 0.83 -6.69
N GLN A 43 15.08 0.78 -7.92
CA GLN A 43 14.27 0.93 -9.12
C GLN A 43 13.40 -0.29 -9.39
N GLY A 44 13.88 -1.51 -9.16
CA GLY A 44 13.07 -2.73 -9.24
C GLY A 44 12.03 -2.83 -8.12
N THR A 45 12.39 -2.43 -6.91
CA THR A 45 11.53 -2.53 -5.71
C THR A 45 10.51 -1.39 -5.61
N LEU A 46 10.93 -0.21 -5.16
CA LEU A 46 10.05 0.92 -4.92
C LEU A 46 9.53 1.51 -6.23
N GLY A 47 10.42 1.64 -7.21
CA GLY A 47 10.11 2.17 -8.54
C GLY A 47 9.20 1.24 -9.35
N GLY A 48 9.52 -0.05 -9.42
CA GLY A 48 8.83 -1.03 -10.26
C GLY A 48 7.62 -1.66 -9.59
N ARG A 49 7.79 -2.19 -8.37
CA ARG A 49 6.73 -2.94 -7.66
C ARG A 49 5.73 -2.05 -6.96
N TYR A 50 6.19 -1.00 -6.26
CA TYR A 50 5.29 -0.12 -5.51
C TYR A 50 4.67 0.97 -6.39
N LEU A 51 5.49 1.77 -7.08
CA LEU A 51 5.02 2.91 -7.88
C LEU A 51 4.77 2.54 -9.35
N GLY A 52 5.50 1.58 -9.90
CA GLY A 52 5.44 1.23 -11.33
C GLY A 52 4.08 0.66 -11.71
N GLY A 53 3.52 -0.22 -10.87
CA GLY A 53 2.14 -0.69 -11.03
C GLY A 53 1.10 0.43 -11.03
N MET A 54 1.31 1.49 -10.24
CA MET A 54 0.42 2.66 -10.19
C MET A 54 0.55 3.54 -11.43
N LEU A 55 1.78 3.82 -11.88
CA LEU A 55 2.02 4.71 -13.02
C LEU A 55 1.70 4.04 -14.36
N ASN A 56 1.96 2.73 -14.48
CA ASN A 56 1.70 1.96 -15.70
C ASN A 56 0.22 1.91 -16.09
N ILE A 57 -0.68 2.10 -15.13
CA ILE A 57 -2.12 2.18 -15.39
C ILE A 57 -2.47 3.37 -16.26
N PHE A 58 -1.89 4.53 -15.97
CA PHE A 58 -2.19 5.76 -16.70
C PHE A 58 -1.59 5.76 -18.10
N SER A 59 -0.50 5.00 -18.32
CA SER A 59 0.11 4.84 -19.63
C SER A 59 -0.46 3.68 -20.46
N SER A 60 -1.02 2.64 -19.82
CA SER A 60 -1.46 1.40 -20.51
C SER A 60 -2.98 1.25 -20.63
N SER A 61 -3.77 2.16 -20.03
CA SER A 61 -5.25 2.07 -20.02
C SER A 61 -5.93 2.42 -21.34
N SER A 62 -5.20 2.89 -22.36
CA SER A 62 -5.79 3.29 -23.65
C SER A 62 -6.47 2.14 -24.41
N ASN A 63 -6.08 0.89 -24.15
CA ASN A 63 -6.64 -0.30 -24.81
C ASN A 63 -7.56 -1.14 -23.90
N ILE A 64 -7.89 -0.67 -22.69
CA ILE A 64 -8.77 -1.41 -21.77
C ILE A 64 -10.23 -0.99 -22.03
N PRO A 65 -11.16 -1.95 -22.25
CA PRO A 65 -12.57 -1.62 -22.41
C PRO A 65 -13.10 -0.80 -21.22
N PHE A 66 -14.06 0.09 -21.49
CA PHE A 66 -14.64 0.95 -20.45
C PHE A 66 -15.19 0.14 -19.25
N PHE A 67 -15.76 -1.04 -19.52
CA PHE A 67 -16.29 -1.98 -18.52
C PHE A 67 -15.35 -3.13 -18.17
N GLY A 68 -14.12 -3.13 -18.71
CA GLY A 68 -13.12 -4.17 -18.49
C GLY A 68 -13.39 -5.45 -19.28
N TYR A 69 -12.55 -6.45 -19.03
CA TYR A 69 -12.60 -7.78 -19.64
C TYR A 69 -13.45 -8.77 -18.84
N GLY A 70 -13.93 -8.36 -17.66
CA GLY A 70 -14.72 -9.19 -16.76
C GLY A 70 -13.90 -9.73 -15.58
N ALA A 71 -14.58 -9.86 -14.44
CA ALA A 71 -13.97 -10.37 -13.21
C ALA A 71 -13.46 -11.80 -13.40
N GLY A 72 -12.26 -12.07 -12.89
CA GLY A 72 -11.64 -13.39 -13.00
C GLY A 72 -10.97 -13.71 -14.34
N ILE A 73 -10.87 -12.75 -15.27
CA ILE A 73 -10.11 -12.91 -16.54
C ILE A 73 -8.66 -13.39 -16.34
N PHE A 74 -8.04 -13.03 -15.21
CA PHE A 74 -6.67 -13.45 -14.87
C PHE A 74 -6.57 -14.83 -14.19
N THR A 75 -7.70 -15.53 -14.01
CA THR A 75 -7.68 -16.93 -13.55
C THR A 75 -7.48 -17.87 -14.73
N ASN A 76 -6.92 -19.06 -14.48
CA ASN A 76 -6.77 -20.07 -15.54
C ASN A 76 -8.11 -20.45 -16.19
N VAL A 77 -9.17 -20.54 -15.37
CA VAL A 77 -10.53 -20.85 -15.85
C VAL A 77 -11.11 -19.66 -16.61
N GLY A 78 -11.08 -18.47 -16.02
CA GLY A 78 -11.64 -17.26 -16.63
C GLY A 78 -10.95 -16.87 -17.94
N SER A 79 -9.61 -16.90 -18.00
CA SER A 79 -8.88 -16.66 -19.25
C SER A 79 -9.26 -17.68 -20.32
N LYS A 80 -9.25 -18.97 -20.00
CA LYS A 80 -9.60 -20.03 -20.96
C LYS A 80 -11.03 -19.89 -21.49
N LEU A 81 -11.98 -19.49 -20.65
CA LEU A 81 -13.38 -19.31 -21.03
C LEU A 81 -13.63 -18.01 -21.81
N LEU A 82 -12.96 -16.92 -21.47
CA LEU A 82 -13.21 -15.59 -22.04
C LEU A 82 -12.39 -15.31 -23.31
N THR A 83 -11.18 -15.86 -23.42
CA THR A 83 -10.28 -15.59 -24.55
C THR A 83 -9.82 -16.84 -25.30
N GLY A 84 -10.20 -18.03 -24.85
CA GLY A 84 -9.80 -19.31 -25.45
C GLY A 84 -8.34 -19.71 -25.18
N THR A 85 -7.55 -18.82 -24.58
CA THR A 85 -6.13 -18.98 -24.27
C THR A 85 -5.86 -18.63 -22.80
N LEU A 86 -4.77 -19.13 -22.24
CA LEU A 86 -4.33 -18.69 -20.92
C LEU A 86 -3.68 -17.31 -21.06
N ILE A 87 -4.23 -16.33 -20.36
CA ILE A 87 -3.64 -14.99 -20.29
C ILE A 87 -2.73 -14.95 -19.06
N SER A 88 -1.45 -14.81 -19.30
CA SER A 88 -0.44 -14.53 -18.28
C SER A 88 0.23 -13.17 -18.57
N GLY A 89 0.52 -12.41 -17.52
CA GLY A 89 1.42 -11.24 -17.62
C GLY A 89 0.82 -9.90 -18.08
N ILE A 90 -0.48 -9.78 -18.40
CA ILE A 90 -1.06 -8.49 -18.85
C ILE A 90 -1.19 -7.47 -17.69
N ALA A 91 -1.16 -7.90 -16.43
CA ALA A 91 -1.07 -7.01 -15.27
C ALA A 91 -0.44 -7.72 -14.06
N GLU A 92 0.88 -7.64 -13.92
CA GLU A 92 1.61 -8.20 -12.76
C GLU A 92 1.39 -7.43 -11.44
N GLY A 93 0.51 -6.42 -11.44
CA GLY A 93 0.16 -5.63 -10.27
C GLY A 93 -1.34 -5.54 -10.03
N GLU A 94 -1.75 -5.49 -8.76
CA GLU A 94 -3.15 -5.51 -8.34
C GLU A 94 -4.01 -4.41 -8.93
N TRP A 95 -3.43 -3.24 -9.17
CA TRP A 95 -4.15 -2.10 -9.68
C TRP A 95 -4.44 -2.24 -11.18
N GLY A 96 -3.45 -2.72 -11.95
CA GLY A 96 -3.63 -3.07 -13.36
C GLY A 96 -4.65 -4.20 -13.53
N ARG A 97 -4.58 -5.21 -12.67
CA ARG A 97 -5.54 -6.32 -12.62
C ARG A 97 -6.96 -5.80 -12.39
N MET A 98 -7.14 -4.91 -11.41
CA MET A 98 -8.43 -4.34 -11.06
C MET A 98 -9.06 -3.52 -12.20
N ILE A 99 -8.24 -2.73 -12.90
CA ILE A 99 -8.71 -1.96 -14.05
C ILE A 99 -9.02 -2.85 -15.25
N ALA A 100 -8.22 -3.89 -15.49
CA ALA A 100 -8.51 -4.85 -16.55
C ALA A 100 -9.78 -5.68 -16.24
N GLU A 101 -10.05 -6.02 -14.98
CA GLU A 101 -11.27 -6.77 -14.60
C GLU A 101 -12.54 -5.91 -14.56
N LEU A 102 -12.46 -4.70 -13.97
CA LEU A 102 -13.63 -3.84 -13.72
C LEU A 102 -13.80 -2.72 -14.77
N GLY A 103 -12.81 -2.50 -15.61
CA GLY A 103 -12.74 -1.39 -16.55
C GLY A 103 -12.13 -0.12 -15.96
N THR A 104 -11.83 0.83 -16.84
CA THR A 104 -11.14 2.07 -16.48
C THR A 104 -11.90 2.88 -15.45
N LEU A 105 -13.22 3.05 -15.60
CA LEU A 105 -14.00 3.87 -14.65
C LEU A 105 -14.06 3.20 -13.27
N MET A 106 -14.61 1.98 -13.20
CA MET A 106 -14.84 1.30 -11.93
C MET A 106 -13.52 0.91 -11.24
N GLY A 107 -12.52 0.47 -12.00
CA GLY A 107 -11.21 0.13 -11.46
C GLY A 107 -10.52 1.33 -10.82
N VAL A 108 -10.49 2.49 -11.51
CA VAL A 108 -9.93 3.73 -10.95
C VAL A 108 -10.72 4.21 -9.74
N THR A 109 -12.05 4.12 -9.76
CA THR A 109 -12.88 4.46 -8.59
C THR A 109 -12.52 3.60 -7.39
N VAL A 110 -12.40 2.28 -7.55
CA VAL A 110 -12.04 1.38 -6.43
C VAL A 110 -10.63 1.67 -5.91
N ILE A 111 -9.66 1.92 -6.79
CA ILE A 111 -8.31 2.36 -6.40
C ILE A 111 -8.38 3.64 -5.57
N PHE A 112 -9.16 4.62 -6.01
CA PHE A 112 -9.34 5.88 -5.30
C PHE A 112 -9.95 5.69 -3.91
N VAL A 113 -10.96 4.83 -3.77
CA VAL A 113 -11.56 4.49 -2.46
C VAL A 113 -10.51 3.86 -1.54
N ARG A 114 -9.71 2.89 -2.04
CA ARG A 114 -8.66 2.24 -1.24
C ARG A 114 -7.59 3.21 -0.79
N PHE A 115 -7.17 4.10 -1.68
CA PHE A 115 -6.18 5.12 -1.37
C PHE A 115 -6.72 6.11 -0.32
N SER A 116 -7.96 6.55 -0.47
CA SER A 116 -8.64 7.45 0.47
C SER A 116 -8.77 6.80 1.85
N LEU A 117 -9.18 5.53 1.93
CA LEU A 117 -9.24 4.77 3.18
C LEU A 117 -7.86 4.66 3.85
N SER A 118 -6.83 4.38 3.06
CA SER A 118 -5.45 4.28 3.55
C SER A 118 -4.97 5.62 4.11
N LEU A 119 -5.23 6.72 3.39
CA LEU A 119 -4.90 8.08 3.83
C LEU A 119 -5.64 8.46 5.11
N GLU A 120 -6.94 8.17 5.20
CA GLU A 120 -7.72 8.43 6.42
C GLU A 120 -7.16 7.65 7.62
N THR A 121 -6.72 6.42 7.39
CA THR A 121 -6.10 5.57 8.43
C THR A 121 -4.77 6.17 8.92
N VAL A 122 -3.92 6.67 8.01
CA VAL A 122 -2.68 7.39 8.36
C VAL A 122 -2.99 8.63 9.21
N LEU A 123 -3.95 9.45 8.77
CA LEU A 123 -4.31 10.68 9.48
C LEU A 123 -4.83 10.39 10.89
N LYS A 124 -5.64 9.34 11.07
CA LYS A 124 -6.12 8.89 12.38
C LYS A 124 -4.98 8.40 13.27
N ALA A 125 -4.09 7.56 12.75
CA ALA A 125 -2.94 7.07 13.50
C ALA A 125 -2.00 8.22 13.91
N TYR A 126 -1.76 9.18 13.02
CA TYR A 126 -0.93 10.35 13.29
C TYR A 126 -1.54 11.25 14.38
N ARG A 127 -2.86 11.47 14.37
CA ARG A 127 -3.53 12.21 15.44
C ARG A 127 -3.32 11.54 16.79
N ARG A 128 -3.35 10.21 16.88
CA ARG A 128 -3.09 9.47 18.12
C ARG A 128 -1.63 9.56 18.57
N LEU A 129 -0.70 9.55 17.63
CA LEU A 129 0.71 9.79 17.92
C LEU A 129 0.93 11.17 18.58
N SER A 130 0.24 12.22 18.10
CA SER A 130 0.37 13.57 18.66
C SER A 130 -0.10 13.71 20.11
N ILE A 131 -0.91 12.78 20.61
CA ILE A 131 -1.38 12.73 22.00
C ILE A 131 -0.68 11.65 22.83
N GLY A 132 0.42 11.08 22.31
CA GLY A 132 1.27 10.11 23.01
C GLY A 132 0.85 8.64 22.88
N ASP A 133 -0.22 8.33 22.14
CA ASP A 133 -0.63 6.95 21.88
C ASP A 133 0.05 6.43 20.60
N VAL A 134 1.15 5.68 20.80
CA VAL A 134 2.02 5.21 19.72
C VAL A 134 1.46 3.94 19.03
N LEU A 135 0.52 3.22 19.67
CA LEU A 135 0.04 1.92 19.18
C LEU A 135 -0.56 1.97 17.76
N PRO A 136 -1.45 2.93 17.42
CA PRO A 136 -1.97 3.00 16.06
C PRO A 136 -0.89 3.26 15.00
N TRP A 137 0.14 4.03 15.38
CA TRP A 137 1.25 4.36 14.50
C TRP A 137 2.18 3.18 14.25
N THR A 138 2.44 2.34 15.26
CA THR A 138 3.27 1.13 15.07
C THR A 138 2.57 0.10 14.19
N LEU A 139 1.25 -0.03 14.29
CA LEU A 139 0.44 -0.94 13.45
C LEU A 139 0.28 -0.44 12.01
N LEU A 140 0.49 0.86 11.77
CA LEU A 140 0.30 1.49 10.46
C LEU A 140 1.21 0.91 9.38
N GLY A 141 2.44 0.52 9.73
CA GLY A 141 3.48 0.14 8.76
C GLY A 141 3.04 -0.96 7.78
N TYR A 142 2.55 -2.10 8.29
CA TYR A 142 2.06 -3.19 7.44
C TYR A 142 0.74 -2.84 6.75
N SER A 143 -0.14 -2.10 7.43
CA SER A 143 -1.47 -1.72 6.94
C SER A 143 -1.39 -0.82 5.69
N LEU A 144 -0.34 -0.01 5.57
CA LEU A 144 -0.07 0.86 4.41
C LEU A 144 0.33 0.12 3.14
N LEU A 145 0.84 -1.11 3.26
CA LEU A 145 1.05 -1.98 2.10
C LEU A 145 -0.26 -2.69 1.73
N GLN A 146 -0.97 -3.19 2.73
CA GLN A 146 -2.16 -4.01 2.50
C GLN A 146 -3.37 -3.22 1.99
N GLY A 147 -3.62 -2.01 2.51
CA GLY A 147 -4.77 -1.22 2.09
C GLY A 147 -4.80 -0.90 0.59
N PRO A 148 -3.75 -0.26 0.05
CA PRO A 148 -3.72 0.11 -1.35
C PRO A 148 -3.32 -1.06 -2.26
N GLN A 149 -2.40 -1.94 -1.88
CA GLN A 149 -1.77 -2.87 -2.82
C GLN A 149 -2.12 -4.35 -2.64
N ALA A 150 -2.86 -4.75 -1.60
CA ALA A 150 -3.21 -6.15 -1.45
C ALA A 150 -4.19 -6.64 -2.54
N ASN A 151 -4.17 -7.95 -2.75
CA ASN A 151 -5.14 -8.63 -3.59
C ASN A 151 -6.45 -8.83 -2.84
N TRP A 152 -7.44 -7.98 -3.14
CA TRP A 152 -8.75 -8.08 -2.49
C TRP A 152 -9.70 -9.08 -3.16
N ALA A 153 -9.28 -9.72 -4.26
CA ALA A 153 -10.06 -10.80 -4.88
C ALA A 153 -9.78 -12.15 -4.20
N GLN A 154 -8.57 -12.34 -3.66
CA GLN A 154 -8.25 -13.53 -2.87
C GLN A 154 -8.74 -13.36 -1.42
N PRO A 155 -9.61 -14.25 -0.91
CA PRO A 155 -10.20 -14.12 0.43
C PRO A 155 -9.16 -14.00 1.55
N THR A 156 -8.05 -14.74 1.46
CA THR A 156 -6.98 -14.71 2.47
C THR A 156 -6.32 -13.33 2.54
N SER A 157 -5.94 -12.76 1.40
CA SER A 157 -5.28 -11.45 1.35
C SER A 157 -6.26 -10.32 1.71
N LEU A 158 -7.52 -10.44 1.32
CA LEU A 158 -8.60 -9.57 1.79
C LEU A 158 -8.75 -9.62 3.33
N GLY A 159 -8.76 -10.80 3.93
CA GLY A 159 -8.83 -10.98 5.38
C GLY A 159 -7.70 -10.28 6.12
N PHE A 160 -6.46 -10.43 5.66
CA PHE A 160 -5.31 -9.73 6.24
C PHE A 160 -5.40 -8.20 6.05
N SER A 161 -5.92 -7.73 4.93
CA SER A 161 -6.11 -6.31 4.65
C SER A 161 -7.14 -5.68 5.59
N ILE A 162 -8.29 -6.35 5.75
CA ILE A 162 -9.35 -5.91 6.67
C ILE A 162 -8.86 -5.94 8.11
N LEU A 163 -8.18 -7.01 8.52
CA LEU A 163 -7.68 -7.16 9.90
C LEU A 163 -6.63 -6.09 10.21
N SER A 164 -5.65 -5.88 9.34
CA SER A 164 -4.58 -4.90 9.56
C SER A 164 -5.12 -3.47 9.67
N ILE A 165 -5.91 -3.01 8.69
CA ILE A 165 -6.55 -1.69 8.73
C ILE A 165 -7.51 -1.59 9.92
N GLY A 166 -8.30 -2.63 10.16
CA GLY A 166 -9.25 -2.69 11.25
C GLY A 166 -8.59 -2.52 12.61
N LEU A 167 -7.44 -3.17 12.84
CA LEU A 167 -6.66 -3.01 14.07
C LEU A 167 -6.14 -1.58 14.24
N VAL A 168 -5.63 -0.94 13.18
CA VAL A 168 -5.17 0.46 13.24
C VAL A 168 -6.34 1.39 13.58
N LEU A 169 -7.49 1.20 12.93
CA LEU A 169 -8.67 2.02 13.18
C LEU A 169 -9.27 1.77 14.57
N ALA A 170 -9.26 0.53 15.05
CA ALA A 170 -9.70 0.16 16.38
C ALA A 170 -8.79 0.76 17.45
N ALA A 171 -7.47 0.64 17.29
CA ALA A 171 -6.49 1.30 18.15
C ALA A 171 -6.62 2.83 18.09
N SER A 172 -7.01 3.37 16.93
CA SER A 172 -7.21 4.81 16.76
C SER A 172 -8.49 5.34 17.41
N LYS A 173 -9.47 4.47 17.70
CA LYS A 173 -10.64 4.83 18.48
C LYS A 173 -10.21 4.94 19.95
N SER A 174 -10.28 6.16 20.47
CA SER A 174 -9.82 6.50 21.83
C SER A 174 -10.36 5.56 22.91
N SER A 175 -9.47 5.22 23.84
CA SER A 175 -9.71 4.64 25.18
C SER A 175 -10.51 5.58 26.10
N ASN A 176 -11.59 6.20 25.61
CA ASN A 176 -12.44 7.10 26.39
C ASN A 176 -13.30 6.37 27.46
N GLN A 177 -13.03 5.07 27.71
CA GLN A 177 -13.69 4.27 28.75
C GLN A 177 -12.73 3.74 29.84
N ARG A 178 -11.44 4.10 29.82
CA ARG A 178 -10.51 3.80 30.93
C ARG A 178 -10.15 5.03 31.75
N LYS A 179 -11.10 5.95 31.91
CA LYS A 179 -11.10 6.87 33.04
C LYS A 179 -12.21 6.43 33.98
N LEU A 180 -11.80 5.93 35.14
CA LEU A 180 -12.54 5.76 36.40
C LEU A 180 -13.49 4.55 36.47
N ASN A 181 -12.94 3.41 36.91
CA ASN A 181 -13.23 2.88 38.25
C ASN A 181 -11.90 2.58 38.93
#